data_AF-A0AAD8JS41-F1
#
_entry.id   AF-A0AAD8JS41-F1
#
_cell.length_a   1.000
_cell.length_b   1.000
_cell.length_c   1.000
_cell.angle_alpha   90.00
_cell.angle_beta   90.00
_cell.angle_gamma   90.00
#
_symmetry.space_group_name_H-M   'P 1'
#
loop_
_entity.id
_entity.type
_entity.pdbx_description
1 polymer ?
#
loop_
_entity_poly.entity_id
_entity_poly.type
_entity_poly.pdbx_seq_one_letter_code
_entity_poly.pdbx_strand_id
1 'polypeptide(L)'
;MIGLIDAITNEDEKVFVVGHDWGALIAWSLCMFRPDRVKALVNLSVVFVPWNPNGDLEEMLRREYGDDHYMTRFQKPGEIEAEFAKLSYQTLMKTLLTTRDPGPLYFPKGFADSLPDAPVTLPPWLSEEDVEYFASQYEMAGITGGINYYRALHLSWELTSAWRGAKVMLLSLEDVIFDWSKLMIFSFIGST
;
A
#
# COMPACT_ATOMS: atom_id res chain seq x y z
N MET A 1 13.29 6.39 -6.77
CA MET A 1 12.98 7.67 -6.09
C MET A 1 14.12 8.67 -6.21
N ILE A 2 15.34 8.39 -5.71
CA ILE A 2 16.48 9.34 -5.82
C ILE A 2 16.78 9.76 -7.26
N GLY A 3 16.85 8.81 -8.20
CA GLY A 3 17.06 9.15 -9.61
C GLY A 3 15.96 10.03 -10.23
N LEU A 4 14.73 10.02 -9.68
CA LEU A 4 13.68 10.95 -10.12
C LEU A 4 13.91 12.33 -9.51
N ILE A 5 14.26 12.41 -8.22
CA ILE A 5 14.57 13.68 -7.57
C ILE A 5 15.73 14.37 -8.29
N ASP A 6 16.82 13.64 -8.55
CA ASP A 6 17.99 14.16 -9.27
C ASP A 6 17.66 14.66 -10.69
N ALA A 7 16.63 14.09 -11.32
CA ALA A 7 16.21 14.48 -12.67
C ALA A 7 15.33 15.75 -12.70
N ILE A 8 14.64 16.08 -11.59
CA ILE A 8 13.66 17.18 -11.54
C ILE A 8 14.09 18.34 -10.63
N THR A 9 15.15 18.17 -9.85
CA THR A 9 15.69 19.19 -8.95
C THR A 9 17.13 19.53 -9.28
N ASN A 10 17.66 20.57 -8.65
CA ASN A 10 19.09 20.82 -8.68
C ASN A 10 19.84 19.82 -7.79
N GLU A 11 21.17 19.78 -7.95
CA GLU A 11 22.06 18.96 -7.13
C GLU A 11 21.86 19.24 -5.64
N ASP A 12 21.81 18.18 -4.83
CA ASP A 12 21.58 18.19 -3.38
C ASP A 12 20.29 18.87 -2.88
N GLU A 13 19.35 19.18 -3.77
CA GLU A 13 18.08 19.78 -3.37
C GLU A 13 17.19 18.77 -2.61
N LYS A 14 16.54 19.27 -1.55
CA LYS A 14 15.59 18.51 -0.73
C LYS A 14 14.16 18.74 -1.21
N VAL A 15 13.35 17.69 -1.17
CA VAL A 15 11.92 17.76 -1.55
C VAL A 15 11.00 17.52 -0.36
N PHE A 16 9.78 18.05 -0.44
CA PHE A 16 8.67 17.59 0.38
C PHE A 16 8.13 16.29 -0.21
N VAL A 17 7.87 15.30 0.63
CA VAL A 17 7.40 13.98 0.20
C VAL A 17 6.02 13.73 0.81
N VAL A 18 5.10 13.23 -0.02
CA VAL A 18 3.79 12.77 0.41
C VAL A 18 3.62 11.31 0.00
N GLY A 19 3.26 10.45 0.93
CA GLY A 19 3.07 9.02 0.69
C GLY A 19 1.74 8.50 1.21
N HIS A 20 1.17 7.52 0.51
CA HIS A 20 -0.05 6.80 0.88
C HIS A 20 0.14 5.31 0.56
N ASP A 21 -0.30 4.42 1.45
CA ASP A 21 -0.23 2.95 1.29
C ASP A 21 1.20 2.46 0.94
N TRP A 22 1.42 1.76 -0.18
CA TRP A 22 2.77 1.38 -0.63
C TRP A 22 3.69 2.58 -0.88
N GLY A 23 3.14 3.69 -1.35
CA GLY A 23 3.88 4.95 -1.47
C GLY A 23 4.39 5.45 -0.13
N ALA A 24 3.66 5.19 0.96
CA ALA A 24 4.09 5.52 2.31
C ALA A 24 5.25 4.64 2.80
N LEU A 25 5.24 3.33 2.49
CA LEU A 25 6.37 2.43 2.78
C LEU A 25 7.64 2.83 1.99
N ILE A 26 7.48 3.22 0.74
CA ILE A 26 8.57 3.74 -0.10
C ILE A 26 9.10 5.07 0.47
N ALA A 27 8.20 5.96 0.91
CA ALA A 27 8.58 7.23 1.52
C ALA A 27 9.33 7.04 2.85
N TRP A 28 8.91 6.09 3.70
CA TRP A 28 9.66 5.71 4.90
C TRP A 28 11.07 5.23 4.55
N SER A 29 11.18 4.37 3.53
CA SER A 29 12.47 3.87 3.05
C SER A 29 13.36 5.01 2.52
N LEU A 30 12.79 5.97 1.79
CA LEU A 30 13.51 7.16 1.34
C LEU A 30 14.06 7.97 2.52
N CYS A 31 13.25 8.23 3.55
CA CYS A 31 13.70 8.94 4.74
C CYS A 31 14.77 8.18 5.54
N MET A 32 14.74 6.84 5.53
CA MET A 32 15.80 6.03 6.16
C MET A 32 17.09 6.03 5.36
N PHE A 33 17.01 5.92 4.04
CA PHE A 33 18.19 5.74 3.18
C PHE A 33 18.85 7.07 2.83
N ARG A 34 18.05 8.11 2.61
CA ARG A 34 18.48 9.43 2.13
C ARG A 34 17.72 10.56 2.83
N PRO A 35 17.81 10.67 4.17
CA PRO A 35 17.21 11.79 4.91
C PRO A 35 17.75 13.15 4.46
N ASP A 36 18.95 13.19 3.88
CA ASP A 36 19.56 14.36 3.27
C ASP A 36 18.77 14.91 2.08
N ARG A 37 17.84 14.14 1.49
CA ARG A 37 17.04 14.52 0.33
C ARG A 37 15.58 14.84 0.65
N VAL A 38 15.16 14.68 1.90
CA VAL A 38 13.78 14.92 2.34
C VAL A 38 13.74 16.13 3.27
N LYS A 39 12.90 17.11 2.93
CA LYS A 39 12.68 18.31 3.74
C LYS A 39 11.64 18.07 4.83
N ALA A 40 10.50 17.49 4.47
CA ALA A 40 9.49 16.98 5.40
C ALA A 40 8.65 15.87 4.72
N LEU A 41 7.97 15.06 5.53
CA LEU A 41 7.14 13.94 5.08
C LEU A 41 5.71 14.07 5.61
N VAL A 42 4.73 13.99 4.71
CA VAL A 42 3.33 13.73 5.06
C VAL A 42 3.01 12.30 4.65
N ASN A 43 2.79 11.42 5.62
CA ASN A 43 2.49 10.02 5.34
C ASN A 43 1.09 9.64 5.81
N LEU A 44 0.38 8.90 4.97
CA LEU A 44 -1.02 8.55 5.17
C LEU A 44 -1.21 7.03 5.12
N SER A 45 -2.18 6.52 5.89
CA SER A 45 -2.56 5.10 6.00
C SER A 45 -1.54 4.20 6.70
N VAL A 46 -0.27 4.19 6.27
CA VAL A 46 0.73 3.22 6.75
C VAL A 46 1.77 3.87 7.67
N VAL A 47 1.76 3.44 8.92
CA VAL A 47 2.73 3.87 9.95
C VAL A 47 4.12 3.28 9.70
N PHE A 48 5.14 3.88 10.28
CA PHE A 48 6.49 3.31 10.24
C PHE A 48 6.53 2.00 11.03
N VAL A 49 6.95 0.92 10.37
CA VAL A 49 7.15 -0.39 10.99
C VAL A 49 8.65 -0.63 11.14
N PRO A 50 9.19 -0.67 12.37
CA PRO A 50 10.59 -1.00 12.60
C PRO A 50 10.94 -2.40 12.10
N TRP A 51 12.16 -2.58 11.60
CA TRP A 51 12.65 -3.90 11.20
C TRP A 51 12.61 -4.89 12.37
N ASN A 52 12.04 -6.08 12.13
CA ASN A 52 11.83 -7.11 13.15
C ASN A 52 12.72 -8.34 12.89
N PRO A 53 13.56 -8.79 13.85
CA PRO A 53 14.37 -9.99 13.67
C PRO A 53 13.58 -11.30 13.55
N ASN A 54 12.29 -11.31 13.87
CA ASN A 54 11.47 -12.52 13.97
C ASN A 54 10.61 -12.82 12.71
N GLY A 55 10.83 -12.07 11.63
CA GLY A 55 10.16 -12.26 10.34
C GLY A 55 9.76 -10.95 9.68
N ASP A 56 9.40 -11.04 8.40
CA ASP A 56 8.84 -9.93 7.63
C ASP A 56 7.36 -9.68 7.96
N LEU A 57 6.81 -8.61 7.38
CA LEU A 57 5.43 -8.19 7.60
C LEU A 57 4.40 -9.25 7.15
N GLU A 58 4.65 -9.92 6.03
CA GLU A 58 3.76 -10.96 5.53
C GLU A 58 3.74 -12.18 6.45
N GLU A 59 4.91 -12.66 6.89
CA GLU A 59 4.99 -13.78 7.83
C GLU A 59 4.26 -13.47 9.14
N MET A 60 4.42 -12.26 9.65
CA MET A 60 3.74 -11.80 10.85
C MET A 60 2.22 -11.77 10.67
N LEU A 61 1.73 -11.19 9.56
CA LEU A 61 0.30 -11.08 9.30
C LEU A 61 -0.33 -12.43 8.97
N ARG A 62 0.41 -13.35 8.34
CA ARG A 62 -0.07 -14.73 8.11
C ARG A 62 -0.28 -15.48 9.43
N ARG A 63 0.63 -15.34 10.39
CA ARG A 63 0.50 -15.98 11.73
C ARG A 63 -0.73 -15.48 12.48
N GLU A 64 -1.04 -14.20 12.34
CA GLU A 64 -2.16 -13.56 13.05
C GLU A 64 -3.51 -13.78 12.34
N TYR A 65 -3.56 -13.60 11.02
CA TYR A 65 -4.80 -13.53 10.24
C TYR A 65 -5.04 -14.74 9.31
N GLY A 66 -4.08 -15.65 9.20
CA GLY A 66 -4.20 -16.87 8.40
C GLY A 66 -4.01 -16.68 6.90
N ASP A 67 -4.17 -17.77 6.15
CA ASP A 67 -3.78 -17.86 4.73
C ASP A 67 -4.70 -17.09 3.78
N ASP A 68 -5.91 -16.73 4.22
CA ASP A 68 -6.85 -15.94 3.41
C ASP A 68 -6.65 -14.43 3.54
N HIS A 69 -5.78 -13.97 4.44
CA HIS A 69 -5.37 -12.58 4.52
C HIS A 69 -4.76 -12.10 3.19
N TYR A 70 -5.13 -10.91 2.75
CA TYR A 70 -4.83 -10.46 1.39
C TYR A 70 -3.33 -10.48 1.04
N MET A 71 -2.44 -10.06 1.95
CA MET A 71 -1.00 -10.06 1.66
C MET A 71 -0.46 -11.48 1.46
N THR A 72 -1.02 -12.47 2.15
CA THR A 72 -0.66 -13.88 1.99
C THR A 72 -1.22 -14.43 0.68
N ARG A 73 -2.48 -14.12 0.37
CA ARG A 73 -3.13 -14.47 -0.91
C ARG A 73 -2.41 -13.92 -2.13
N PHE A 74 -1.67 -12.81 -1.97
CA PHE A 74 -0.91 -12.19 -3.04
C PHE A 74 0.46 -12.83 -3.31
N GLN A 75 0.97 -13.64 -2.37
CA GLN A 75 2.34 -14.18 -2.46
C GLN A 75 2.55 -15.12 -3.65
N LYS A 76 1.60 -16.01 -3.93
CA LYS A 76 1.78 -17.00 -5.01
C LYS A 76 1.51 -16.36 -6.38
N PRO A 77 2.50 -16.32 -7.29
CA PRO A 77 2.31 -15.72 -8.61
C PRO A 77 1.17 -16.38 -9.39
N GLY A 78 0.27 -15.55 -9.91
CA GLY A 78 -0.84 -15.97 -10.77
C GLY A 78 -2.10 -16.42 -10.03
N GLU A 79 -2.06 -16.67 -8.71
CA GLU A 79 -3.27 -17.12 -8.00
C GLU A 79 -4.31 -16.01 -7.88
N ILE A 80 -3.94 -14.89 -7.27
CA ILE A 80 -4.87 -13.78 -7.11
C ILE A 80 -5.18 -13.10 -8.44
N GLU A 81 -4.23 -13.07 -9.38
CA GLU A 81 -4.51 -12.57 -10.74
C GLU A 81 -5.58 -13.42 -11.43
N ALA A 82 -5.56 -14.74 -11.27
CA ALA A 82 -6.59 -15.62 -11.84
C ALA A 82 -7.96 -15.43 -11.17
N GLU A 83 -8.01 -15.16 -9.87
CA GLU A 83 -9.26 -14.81 -9.18
C GLU A 83 -9.80 -13.46 -9.66
N PHE A 84 -8.96 -12.43 -9.75
CA PHE A 84 -9.38 -11.10 -10.22
C PHE A 84 -9.74 -11.08 -11.71
N ALA A 85 -9.14 -11.94 -12.53
CA ALA A 85 -9.49 -12.06 -13.95
C ALA A 85 -10.94 -12.55 -14.19
N LYS A 86 -11.62 -13.08 -13.17
CA LYS A 86 -13.06 -13.40 -13.23
C LYS A 86 -13.95 -12.17 -13.12
N LEU A 87 -13.40 -11.03 -12.68
CA LEU A 87 -14.12 -9.78 -12.47
C LEU A 87 -13.74 -8.76 -13.54
N SER A 88 -14.66 -7.83 -13.84
CA SER A 88 -14.26 -6.61 -14.54
C SER A 88 -13.40 -5.74 -13.62
N TYR A 89 -12.48 -4.96 -14.18
CA TYR A 89 -11.69 -4.02 -13.37
C TYR A 89 -12.57 -2.93 -12.74
N GLN A 90 -13.68 -2.55 -13.36
CA GLN A 90 -14.66 -1.66 -12.72
C GLN A 90 -15.22 -2.29 -11.44
N THR A 91 -15.66 -3.55 -11.49
CA THR A 91 -16.14 -4.28 -10.30
C THR A 91 -15.05 -4.33 -9.24
N LEU A 92 -13.84 -4.71 -9.61
CA LEU A 92 -12.72 -4.77 -8.68
C LEU A 92 -12.42 -3.41 -8.03
N MET A 93 -12.38 -2.33 -8.81
CA MET A 93 -12.14 -0.98 -8.29
C MET A 93 -13.27 -0.52 -7.38
N LYS A 94 -14.53 -0.76 -7.74
CA LYS A 94 -15.68 -0.46 -6.87
C LYS A 94 -15.58 -1.23 -5.56
N THR A 95 -15.31 -2.54 -5.60
CA THR A 95 -15.17 -3.35 -4.39
C THR A 95 -14.04 -2.84 -3.49
N LEU A 96 -12.85 -2.57 -4.03
CA LEU A 96 -11.71 -2.14 -3.23
C LEU A 96 -11.85 -0.71 -2.69
N LEU A 97 -12.25 0.24 -3.53
CA LEU A 97 -12.31 1.66 -3.17
C LEU A 97 -13.52 2.02 -2.30
N THR A 98 -14.53 1.16 -2.23
CA THR A 98 -15.72 1.40 -1.37
C THR A 98 -15.74 0.55 -0.11
N THR A 99 -14.70 -0.25 0.14
CA THR A 99 -14.58 -1.02 1.39
C THR A 99 -14.46 -0.07 2.58
N ARG A 100 -15.35 -0.22 3.57
CA ARG A 100 -15.36 0.57 4.82
C ARG A 100 -15.29 -0.28 6.07
N ASP A 101 -15.11 -1.59 5.92
CA ASP A 101 -14.90 -2.49 7.05
C ASP A 101 -13.54 -2.16 7.69
N PRO A 102 -13.48 -1.87 9.01
CA PRO A 102 -12.22 -1.62 9.70
C PRO A 102 -11.29 -2.84 9.78
N GLY A 103 -11.83 -4.05 9.57
CA GLY A 103 -11.11 -5.31 9.69
C GLY A 103 -10.07 -5.55 8.59
N PRO A 104 -9.21 -6.58 8.76
CA PRO A 104 -8.29 -7.01 7.72
C PRO A 104 -9.03 -7.50 6.48
N LEU A 105 -8.43 -7.27 5.31
CA LEU A 105 -8.98 -7.70 4.03
C LEU A 105 -8.67 -9.17 3.77
N TYR A 106 -9.68 -9.92 3.36
CA TYR A 106 -9.58 -11.34 3.05
C TYR A 106 -9.97 -11.64 1.61
N PHE A 107 -9.23 -12.55 0.98
CA PHE A 107 -9.52 -13.10 -0.35
C PHE A 107 -9.56 -14.63 -0.28
N PRO A 108 -10.62 -15.23 0.30
CA PRO A 108 -10.80 -16.68 0.28
C PRO A 108 -10.82 -17.20 -1.17
N LYS A 109 -10.50 -18.49 -1.36
CA LYS A 109 -10.63 -19.11 -2.69
C LYS A 109 -12.06 -19.00 -3.20
N GLY A 110 -12.23 -18.61 -4.47
CA GLY A 110 -13.54 -18.30 -5.03
C GLY A 110 -14.10 -16.96 -4.57
N PHE A 111 -13.28 -16.05 -4.05
CA PHE A 111 -13.71 -14.69 -3.66
C PHE A 111 -14.55 -14.01 -4.76
N ALA A 112 -14.08 -14.06 -6.00
CA ALA A 112 -14.78 -13.44 -7.13
C ALA A 112 -16.19 -14.02 -7.31
N ASP A 113 -16.34 -15.33 -7.10
CA ASP A 113 -17.61 -16.05 -7.22
C ASP A 113 -18.54 -15.79 -6.02
N SER A 114 -18.00 -15.25 -4.91
CA SER A 114 -18.74 -14.93 -3.68
C SER A 114 -19.22 -13.48 -3.59
N LEU A 115 -18.81 -12.63 -4.54
CA LEU A 115 -19.24 -11.23 -4.54
C LEU A 115 -20.75 -11.13 -4.78
N PRO A 116 -21.47 -10.26 -4.05
CA PRO A 116 -22.89 -10.05 -4.29
C PRO A 116 -23.14 -9.49 -5.69
N ASP A 117 -24.20 -9.96 -6.35
CA ASP A 117 -24.68 -9.39 -7.63
C ASP A 117 -25.25 -7.96 -7.49
N ALA A 118 -25.40 -7.47 -6.25
CA ALA A 118 -25.97 -6.16 -5.98
C ALA A 118 -25.04 -5.03 -6.45
N PRO A 119 -25.56 -3.98 -7.12
CA PRO A 119 -24.75 -2.83 -7.51
C PRO A 119 -24.10 -2.14 -6.31
N VAL A 120 -22.79 -1.88 -6.40
CA VAL A 120 -22.08 -1.09 -5.39
C VAL A 120 -22.52 0.36 -5.49
N THR A 121 -23.04 0.93 -4.40
CA THR A 121 -23.36 2.35 -4.32
C THR A 121 -22.09 3.14 -4.07
N LEU A 122 -21.75 4.06 -4.99
CA LEU A 122 -20.54 4.86 -4.87
C LEU A 122 -20.68 5.96 -3.80
N PRO A 123 -19.65 6.20 -2.98
CA PRO A 123 -19.63 7.31 -2.04
C PRO A 123 -19.48 8.65 -2.78
N PRO A 124 -19.84 9.80 -2.17
CA PRO A 124 -19.81 11.10 -2.83
C PRO A 124 -18.44 11.57 -3.35
N TRP A 125 -17.35 10.98 -2.85
CA TRP A 125 -15.98 11.32 -3.24
C TRP A 125 -15.47 10.50 -4.44
N LEU A 126 -16.19 9.46 -4.86
CA LEU A 126 -15.80 8.56 -5.95
C LEU A 126 -16.87 8.60 -7.04
N SER A 127 -16.56 9.20 -8.18
CA SER A 127 -17.46 9.22 -9.32
C SER A 127 -17.35 7.95 -10.18
N GLU A 128 -18.34 7.71 -11.05
CA GLU A 128 -18.25 6.65 -12.06
C GLU A 128 -17.11 6.92 -13.06
N GLU A 129 -16.80 8.19 -13.33
CA GLU A 129 -15.67 8.58 -14.20
C GLU A 129 -14.32 8.22 -13.56
N ASP A 130 -14.17 8.41 -12.24
CA ASP A 130 -12.95 8.01 -11.53
C ASP A 130 -12.75 6.50 -11.57
N VAL A 131 -13.82 5.73 -11.33
CA VAL A 131 -13.79 4.27 -11.40
C VAL A 131 -13.38 3.80 -12.80
N GLU A 132 -13.97 4.40 -13.84
CA GLU A 132 -13.65 4.08 -15.23
C GLU A 132 -12.20 4.41 -15.56
N TYR A 133 -11.70 5.55 -15.09
CA TYR A 133 -10.30 5.92 -15.25
C TYR A 133 -9.38 4.85 -14.66
N PHE A 134 -9.57 4.46 -13.40
CA PHE A 134 -8.75 3.41 -12.79
C PHE A 134 -8.88 2.06 -13.52
N ALA A 135 -10.10 1.66 -13.87
CA ALA A 135 -10.34 0.41 -14.58
C ALA A 135 -9.58 0.37 -15.91
N SER A 136 -9.64 1.43 -16.71
CA SER A 136 -8.94 1.52 -17.99
C SER A 136 -7.41 1.37 -17.86
N GLN A 137 -6.81 1.91 -16.78
CA GLN A 137 -5.38 1.78 -16.56
C GLN A 137 -4.99 0.34 -16.23
N TYR A 138 -5.80 -0.37 -15.43
CA TYR A 138 -5.57 -1.77 -15.11
C TYR A 138 -5.89 -2.71 -16.28
N GLU A 139 -6.83 -2.36 -17.17
CA GLU A 139 -7.05 -3.08 -18.42
C GLU A 139 -5.80 -3.05 -19.31
N MET A 140 -5.13 -1.90 -19.38
CA MET A 140 -3.91 -1.74 -20.17
C MET A 140 -2.69 -2.40 -19.53
N ALA A 141 -2.49 -2.20 -18.22
CA ALA A 141 -1.25 -2.58 -17.55
C ALA A 141 -1.31 -3.96 -16.86
N GLY A 142 -2.51 -4.43 -16.52
CA GLY A 142 -2.71 -5.55 -15.59
C GLY A 142 -2.38 -5.19 -14.14
N ILE A 143 -2.79 -6.05 -13.20
CA ILE A 143 -2.60 -5.82 -11.76
C ILE A 143 -1.29 -6.38 -11.19
N THR A 144 -0.64 -7.30 -11.91
CA THR A 144 0.56 -8.04 -11.46
C THR A 144 1.67 -7.12 -10.97
N GLY A 145 1.89 -5.98 -11.62
CA GLY A 145 2.93 -5.02 -11.24
C GLY A 145 2.75 -4.50 -9.80
N GLY A 146 1.51 -4.13 -9.42
CA GLY A 146 1.20 -3.70 -8.06
C GLY A 146 1.30 -4.85 -7.05
N ILE A 147 0.83 -6.04 -7.42
CA ILE A 147 0.86 -7.23 -6.55
C ILE A 147 2.30 -7.67 -6.25
N ASN A 148 3.23 -7.46 -7.19
CA ASN A 148 4.64 -7.81 -7.00
C ASN A 148 5.32 -7.04 -5.85
N TYR A 149 4.81 -5.87 -5.43
CA TYR A 149 5.33 -5.19 -4.23
C TYR A 149 5.13 -6.05 -2.98
N TYR A 150 3.97 -6.67 -2.84
CA TYR A 150 3.66 -7.58 -1.72
C TYR A 150 4.54 -8.83 -1.76
N ARG A 151 4.82 -9.37 -2.95
CA ARG A 151 5.70 -10.53 -3.14
C ARG A 151 7.15 -10.24 -2.77
N ALA A 152 7.54 -8.97 -2.79
CA ALA A 152 8.87 -8.51 -2.42
C ALA A 152 9.01 -8.18 -0.92
N LEU A 153 7.99 -8.38 -0.08
CA LEU A 153 8.05 -8.07 1.36
C LEU A 153 9.20 -8.81 2.07
N HIS A 154 9.32 -10.12 1.84
CA HIS A 154 10.40 -10.93 2.41
C HIS A 154 11.79 -10.45 1.98
N LEU A 155 11.97 -10.27 0.67
CA LEU A 155 13.23 -9.77 0.11
C LEU A 155 13.56 -8.36 0.65
N SER A 156 12.56 -7.49 0.78
CA SER A 156 12.73 -6.14 1.32
C SER A 156 13.16 -6.20 2.78
N TRP A 157 12.62 -7.12 3.57
CA TRP A 157 13.04 -7.37 4.94
C TRP A 157 14.49 -7.86 5.03
N GLU A 158 14.92 -8.80 4.18
CA GLU A 158 16.31 -9.26 4.15
C GLU A 158 17.28 -8.11 3.81
N LEU A 159 16.98 -7.36 2.75
CA LEU A 159 17.82 -6.28 2.24
C LEU A 159 17.89 -5.07 3.18
N THR A 160 16.87 -4.87 4.02
CA THR A 160 16.82 -3.75 4.98
C THR A 160 17.39 -4.07 6.35
N SER A 161 17.92 -5.29 6.56
CA SER A 161 18.56 -5.70 7.81
C SER A 161 19.70 -4.78 8.28
N ALA A 162 20.40 -4.12 7.35
CA ALA A 162 21.44 -3.13 7.67
C ALA A 162 20.90 -1.88 8.39
N TRP A 163 19.59 -1.60 8.28
CA TRP A 163 18.90 -0.51 8.98
C TRP A 163 18.18 -1.00 10.24
N ARG A 164 18.56 -2.17 10.78
CA ARG A 164 18.04 -2.64 12.07
C ARG A 164 18.27 -1.60 13.17
N GLY A 165 17.19 -1.19 13.83
CA GLY A 165 17.24 -0.17 14.88
C GLY A 165 17.43 1.26 14.37
N ALA A 166 17.41 1.48 13.05
CA ALA A 166 17.36 2.83 12.50
C ALA A 166 16.12 3.56 13.01
N LYS A 167 16.32 4.81 13.40
CA LYS A 167 15.24 5.73 13.71
C LYS A 167 15.02 6.61 12.48
N VAL A 168 13.77 6.78 12.07
CA VAL A 168 13.45 7.79 11.06
C VAL A 168 13.63 9.16 11.72
N MET A 169 14.73 9.84 11.40
CA MET A 169 15.00 11.20 11.86
C MET A 169 14.25 12.18 10.97
N LEU A 170 12.97 12.40 11.26
CA LEU A 170 12.30 13.64 10.85
C LEU A 170 12.75 14.73 11.81
N LEU A 171 13.00 15.94 11.31
CA LEU A 171 13.66 17.04 12.03
C LEU A 171 12.91 17.48 13.31
N SER A 172 11.70 16.98 13.54
CA SER A 172 11.09 16.81 14.85
C SER A 172 9.95 15.80 14.71
N LEU A 173 9.52 15.18 15.82
CA LEU A 173 8.26 14.43 15.86
C LEU A 173 7.03 15.35 15.60
N GLU A 174 7.23 16.67 15.61
CA GLU A 174 6.22 17.69 15.27
C GLU A 174 6.09 17.88 13.74
N ASP A 175 7.07 17.43 12.94
CA ASP A 175 7.06 17.51 11.47
C ASP A 175 6.42 16.28 10.79
N VAL A 176 6.04 15.25 11.56
CA VAL A 176 5.03 14.27 11.11
C VAL A 176 3.69 14.97 11.29
N ILE A 177 3.29 15.74 10.29
CA ILE A 177 2.16 16.66 10.41
C ILE A 177 0.85 15.92 10.79
N PHE A 178 0.72 14.62 10.53
CA PHE A 178 -0.35 13.78 11.10
C PHE A 178 0.07 12.30 11.24
N ASP A 179 0.07 11.77 12.47
CA ASP A 179 0.06 10.33 12.74
C ASP A 179 -1.39 9.87 13.00
N TRP A 180 -2.01 9.27 11.97
CA TRP A 180 -3.35 8.68 12.05
C TRP A 180 -3.34 7.27 12.70
N SER A 181 -2.30 6.86 13.43
CA SER A 181 -2.19 5.52 14.05
C SER A 181 -3.35 5.11 14.98
N LYS A 182 -4.20 6.05 15.41
CA LYS A 182 -5.45 5.75 16.15
C LYS A 182 -6.64 5.40 15.26
N LEU A 183 -6.48 5.48 13.95
CA LEU A 183 -7.38 5.01 12.90
C LEU A 183 -6.77 3.77 12.25
N MET A 184 -6.36 2.78 13.08
CA MET A 184 -6.01 1.44 12.60
C MET A 184 -7.23 0.84 11.88
N ILE A 185 -7.27 1.13 10.59
CA ILE A 185 -8.11 0.58 9.55
C ILE A 185 -7.19 0.64 8.35
N PHE A 186 -6.95 -0.50 7.69
CA PHE A 186 -6.40 -0.53 6.35
C PHE A 186 -7.30 0.35 5.46
N SER A 187 -6.96 1.64 5.37
CA SER A 187 -7.86 2.65 4.83
C SER A 187 -7.50 2.87 3.37
N PHE A 188 -8.20 2.19 2.47
CA PHE A 188 -8.47 2.73 1.15
C PHE A 188 -9.55 3.82 1.32
N ILE A 189 -9.07 5.05 1.55
CA ILE A 189 -9.73 6.34 1.33
C ILE A 189 -11.10 6.58 2.04
N GLY A 190 -11.07 7.53 2.98
CA GLY A 190 -12.21 8.42 3.27
C GLY A 190 -12.92 8.20 4.62
N SER A 191 -12.40 8.83 5.67
CA SER A 191 -13.18 9.20 6.85
C SER A 191 -13.87 10.55 6.62
N THR A 192 -15.20 10.53 6.79
CA THR A 192 -16.19 11.63 6.82
C THR A 192 -16.36 12.49 5.57
#